data_AF-A0A523XJZ3-F1
#
_entry.id   AF-A0A523XJZ3-F1
#
_cell.length_a   1.000
_cell.length_b   1.000
_cell.length_c   1.000
_cell.angle_alpha   90.00
_cell.angle_beta   90.00
_cell.angle_gamma   90.00
#
_symmetry.space_group_name_H-M   'P 1'
#
loop_
_entity.id
_entity.type
_entity.pdbx_description
1 polymer ?
#
loop_
_entity_poly.entity_id
_entity_poly.type
_entity_poly.pdbx_seq_one_letter_code
_entity_poly.pdbx_strand_id
1 'polypeptide(L)'
;MNNSRSFSVEKSIQKILTEEKPKTVRKLIQRTLELTDANEKQVYQTIKDLEKRNAIHLGSPKITRNLPKTIPDLLFKLHYFSVEFWLILGLCILFFITVLLIPETSPLLFLRVIVGGIFGVLIPGWTVANLIFPRLYEAIDQYERILISLGINIGIMIFSGLILNQIWVMETPSFVIIIGSLTVFILFLTALLRILIGAGKLEFNISLSRFNIFKKGDTK
;
A
#
# COMPACT_ATOMS: atom_id res chain seq x y z
N MET A 1 29.06 -25.15 -29.22
CA MET A 1 29.08 -23.98 -30.14
C MET A 1 27.85 -23.05 -29.93
N ASN A 2 27.47 -22.68 -28.69
CA ASN A 2 26.28 -21.86 -28.44
C ASN A 2 26.59 -20.47 -27.83
N ASN A 3 27.88 -20.15 -27.61
CA ASN A 3 28.30 -19.02 -26.79
C ASN A 3 28.42 -17.68 -27.55
N SER A 4 28.56 -17.71 -28.88
CA SER A 4 28.74 -16.48 -29.68
C SER A 4 27.45 -15.70 -29.92
N ARG A 5 26.30 -16.37 -30.03
CA ARG A 5 24.99 -15.69 -30.20
C ARG A 5 24.46 -15.08 -28.90
N SER A 6 24.67 -15.74 -27.76
CA SER A 6 24.31 -15.21 -26.42
C SER A 6 24.97 -13.87 -26.14
N PHE A 7 26.24 -13.70 -26.53
CA PHE A 7 26.99 -12.48 -26.30
C PHE A 7 26.46 -11.28 -27.11
N SER A 8 25.86 -11.55 -28.28
CA SER A 8 25.17 -10.53 -29.09
C SER A 8 23.87 -10.08 -28.45
N VAL A 9 23.08 -11.02 -27.90
CA VAL A 9 21.81 -10.73 -27.23
C VAL A 9 22.04 -9.99 -25.91
N GLU A 10 23.06 -10.37 -25.14
CA GLU A 10 23.41 -9.72 -23.87
C GLU A 10 23.83 -8.26 -24.05
N LYS A 11 24.67 -7.96 -25.07
CA LYS A 11 25.03 -6.58 -25.42
C LYS A 11 23.83 -5.75 -25.88
N SER A 12 22.90 -6.34 -26.63
CA SER A 12 21.66 -5.67 -27.04
C SER A 12 20.77 -5.36 -25.84
N ILE A 13 20.62 -6.30 -24.89
CA ILE A 13 19.85 -6.08 -23.65
C ILE A 13 20.48 -4.96 -22.81
N GLN A 14 21.79 -4.94 -22.63
CA GLN A 14 22.48 -3.87 -21.90
C GLN A 14 22.35 -2.51 -22.60
N LYS A 15 22.43 -2.47 -23.93
CA LYS A 15 22.22 -1.25 -24.71
C LYS A 15 20.78 -0.71 -24.54
N ILE A 16 19.76 -1.56 -24.66
CA ILE A 16 18.35 -1.19 -24.48
C ILE A 16 18.07 -0.74 -23.04
N LEU A 17 18.67 -1.40 -22.03
CA LEU A 17 18.56 -0.97 -20.63
C LEU A 17 19.22 0.39 -20.36
N THR A 18 20.27 0.73 -21.10
CA THR A 18 21.02 1.98 -20.94
C THR A 18 20.37 3.15 -21.69
N GLU A 19 19.86 2.90 -22.90
CA GLU A 19 19.26 3.92 -23.78
C GLU A 19 17.75 4.11 -23.55
N GLU A 20 16.96 3.03 -23.40
CA GLU A 20 15.48 3.11 -23.38
C GLU A 20 14.86 2.97 -21.97
N LYS A 21 15.57 2.40 -20.99
CA LYS A 21 15.08 2.13 -19.61
C LYS A 21 13.63 1.61 -19.58
N PRO A 22 13.32 0.48 -20.24
CA PRO A 22 11.95 0.02 -20.40
C PRO A 22 11.31 -0.35 -19.04
N LYS A 23 10.10 0.17 -18.80
CA LYS A 23 9.35 -0.01 -17.55
C LYS A 23 8.81 -1.44 -17.31
N THR A 24 8.95 -2.37 -18.27
CA THR A 24 8.34 -3.71 -18.19
C THR A 24 9.17 -4.74 -18.93
N VAL A 25 9.33 -5.93 -18.33
CA VAL A 25 10.05 -7.08 -18.92
C VAL A 25 9.49 -7.46 -20.29
N ARG A 26 8.17 -7.37 -20.49
CA ARG A 26 7.52 -7.63 -21.77
C ARG A 26 7.96 -6.67 -22.88
N LYS A 27 8.17 -5.38 -22.56
CA LYS A 27 8.70 -4.39 -23.51
C LYS A 27 10.18 -4.63 -23.81
N LEU A 28 10.96 -5.03 -22.79
CA LEU A 28 12.36 -5.41 -22.97
C LEU A 28 12.48 -6.63 -23.89
N ILE A 29 11.65 -7.66 -23.70
CA ILE A 29 11.62 -8.86 -24.55
C ILE A 29 11.19 -8.50 -25.97
N GLN A 30 10.08 -7.77 -26.14
CA GLN A 30 9.59 -7.38 -27.46
C GLN A 30 10.62 -6.54 -28.24
N ARG A 31 11.28 -5.59 -27.57
CA ARG A 31 12.26 -4.74 -28.24
C ARG A 31 13.57 -5.46 -28.56
N THR A 32 13.93 -6.43 -27.72
CA THR A 32 15.07 -7.32 -27.99
C THR A 32 14.79 -8.27 -29.17
N LEU A 33 13.53 -8.71 -29.34
CA LEU A 33 13.09 -9.52 -30.48
C LEU A 33 12.99 -8.70 -31.78
N GLU A 34 12.61 -7.43 -31.71
CA GLU A 34 12.57 -6.54 -32.89
C GLU A 34 13.97 -6.14 -33.39
N LEU A 35 14.97 -6.16 -32.50
CA LEU A 35 16.37 -5.82 -32.81
C LEU A 35 17.26 -7.05 -33.03
N THR A 36 16.76 -8.26 -32.81
CA THR A 36 17.57 -9.48 -32.92
C THR A 36 16.70 -10.67 -33.34
N ASP A 37 17.19 -11.50 -34.26
CA ASP A 37 16.52 -12.71 -34.81
C ASP A 37 16.51 -13.90 -33.82
N ALA A 38 16.39 -13.60 -32.51
CA ALA A 38 16.49 -14.55 -31.41
C ALA A 38 15.10 -15.08 -31.01
N ASN A 39 15.06 -16.29 -30.43
CA ASN A 39 13.81 -16.90 -29.96
C ASN A 39 13.41 -16.32 -28.59
N GLU A 40 12.12 -16.05 -28.37
CA GLU A 40 11.57 -15.50 -27.10
C GLU A 40 12.03 -16.30 -25.87
N LYS A 41 12.12 -17.63 -25.99
CA LYS A 41 12.64 -18.51 -24.93
C LYS A 41 14.11 -18.26 -24.60
N GLN A 42 14.93 -17.94 -25.61
CA GLN A 42 16.35 -17.65 -25.41
C GLN A 42 16.54 -16.29 -24.73
N VAL A 43 15.79 -15.27 -25.15
CA VAL A 43 15.81 -13.93 -24.52
C VAL A 43 15.37 -14.02 -23.06
N TYR A 44 14.32 -14.78 -22.75
CA TYR A 44 13.87 -14.99 -21.37
C TYR A 44 14.91 -15.72 -20.51
N GLN A 45 15.56 -16.76 -21.04
CA GLN A 45 16.63 -17.47 -20.33
C GLN A 45 17.83 -16.57 -20.07
N THR A 46 18.24 -15.75 -21.03
CA THR A 46 19.33 -14.79 -20.86
C THR A 46 18.98 -13.73 -19.82
N ILE A 47 17.75 -13.20 -19.80
CA ILE A 47 17.29 -12.26 -18.76
C ILE A 47 17.32 -12.93 -17.37
N LYS A 48 16.86 -14.18 -17.26
CA LYS A 48 16.87 -14.92 -16.00
C LYS A 48 18.29 -15.23 -15.51
N ASP A 49 19.21 -15.54 -16.42
CA ASP A 49 20.62 -15.78 -16.08
C ASP A 49 21.33 -14.48 -15.69
N LEU A 50 20.98 -13.36 -16.32
CA LEU A 50 21.49 -12.02 -15.95
C LEU A 50 20.96 -11.56 -14.59
N GLU A 51 19.70 -11.89 -14.26
CA GLU A 51 19.13 -11.65 -12.92
C GLU A 51 19.85 -12.51 -11.86
N LYS A 52 20.05 -13.81 -12.13
CA LYS A 52 20.81 -14.71 -11.24
C LYS A 52 22.25 -14.25 -11.01
N ARG A 53 22.87 -13.60 -12.00
CA ARG A 53 24.23 -13.06 -11.93
C ARG A 53 24.30 -11.67 -11.28
N ASN A 54 23.19 -11.15 -10.75
CA ASN A 54 23.06 -9.77 -10.22
C ASN A 54 23.44 -8.67 -11.24
N ALA A 55 23.50 -8.99 -12.54
CA ALA A 55 23.81 -8.02 -13.58
C ALA A 55 22.60 -7.11 -13.89
N ILE A 56 21.38 -7.60 -13.62
CA ILE A 56 20.14 -6.84 -13.68
C ILE A 56 19.26 -7.17 -12.47
N HIS A 57 18.62 -6.15 -11.89
CA HIS A 57 17.61 -6.35 -10.85
C HIS A 57 16.24 -6.08 -11.44
N LEU A 58 15.44 -7.12 -11.60
CA LEU A 58 14.03 -6.96 -11.94
C LEU A 58 13.30 -6.46 -10.69
N GLY A 59 12.73 -5.26 -10.77
CA GLY A 59 11.83 -4.76 -9.73
C GLY A 59 10.59 -5.65 -9.65
N SER A 60 10.06 -5.83 -8.44
CA SER A 60 8.76 -6.48 -8.22
C SER A 60 7.69 -5.84 -9.13
N PRO A 61 6.72 -6.61 -9.65
CA PRO A 61 5.68 -6.09 -10.52
C PRO A 61 4.97 -4.91 -9.84
N LYS A 62 5.16 -3.71 -10.39
CA LYS A 62 4.55 -2.50 -9.84
C LYS A 62 3.07 -2.51 -10.23
N ILE A 63 2.20 -2.94 -9.30
CA ILE A 63 0.75 -2.90 -9.49
C ILE A 63 0.33 -1.43 -9.51
N THR A 64 0.18 -0.85 -10.70
CA THR A 64 -0.38 0.50 -10.85
C THR A 64 -1.88 0.43 -10.64
N ARG A 65 -2.35 0.66 -9.41
CA ARG A 65 -3.79 0.86 -9.13
C ARG A 65 -4.16 2.28 -9.53
N ASN A 66 -5.17 2.43 -10.39
CA ASN A 66 -5.61 3.75 -10.85
C ASN A 66 -6.29 4.50 -9.70
N LEU A 67 -5.83 5.70 -9.35
CA LEU A 67 -6.54 6.51 -8.36
C LEU A 67 -7.92 6.92 -8.88
N PRO A 68 -8.94 6.97 -7.99
CA PRO A 68 -10.24 7.48 -8.36
C PRO A 68 -10.11 8.96 -8.72
N LYS A 69 -10.66 9.36 -9.86
CA LYS A 69 -10.55 10.76 -10.35
C LYS A 69 -11.69 11.65 -9.89
N THR A 70 -12.77 11.05 -9.40
CA THR A 70 -14.01 11.77 -9.07
C THR A 70 -14.73 11.06 -7.92
N ILE A 71 -15.55 11.78 -7.15
CA ILE A 71 -16.32 11.21 -6.03
C ILE A 71 -17.20 10.02 -6.44
N PRO A 72 -17.94 10.04 -7.56
CA PRO A 72 -18.76 8.90 -7.97
C PRO A 72 -17.91 7.67 -8.32
N ASP A 73 -16.69 7.90 -8.81
CA ASP A 73 -15.72 6.84 -9.13
C ASP A 73 -15.26 6.11 -7.86
N LEU A 74 -15.11 6.85 -6.75
CA LEU A 74 -14.79 6.28 -5.45
C LEU A 74 -16.00 5.56 -4.82
N LEU A 75 -17.21 6.09 -4.97
CA LEU A 75 -18.39 5.57 -4.26
C LEU A 75 -19.10 4.42 -4.99
N PHE A 76 -19.21 4.48 -6.32
CA PHE A 76 -20.09 3.60 -7.09
C PHE A 76 -19.35 2.61 -8.00
N LYS A 77 -18.09 2.88 -8.38
CA LYS A 77 -17.33 1.86 -9.13
C LYS A 77 -16.74 0.84 -8.18
N LEU A 78 -16.81 -0.43 -8.57
CA LEU A 78 -16.25 -1.57 -7.85
C LEU A 78 -14.72 -1.61 -7.97
N HIS A 79 -14.07 -0.55 -7.53
CA HIS A 79 -12.63 -0.39 -7.52
C HIS A 79 -12.09 -0.73 -6.12
N TYR A 80 -10.82 -1.16 -6.03
CA TYR A 80 -10.19 -1.57 -4.77
C TYR A 80 -10.37 -0.50 -3.67
N PHE A 81 -10.22 0.79 -4.03
CA PHE A 81 -10.35 1.90 -3.08
C PHE A 81 -11.80 2.15 -2.63
N SER A 82 -12.78 1.81 -3.46
CA SER A 82 -14.20 1.89 -3.09
C SER A 82 -14.54 0.83 -2.05
N VAL A 83 -14.13 -0.42 -2.30
CA VAL A 83 -14.31 -1.54 -1.37
C VAL A 83 -13.62 -1.25 -0.05
N GLU A 84 -12.38 -0.76 -0.07
CA GLU A 84 -11.64 -0.36 1.13
C GLU A 84 -12.39 0.73 1.93
N PHE A 85 -12.89 1.77 1.25
CA PHE A 85 -13.64 2.85 1.89
C PHE A 85 -14.92 2.33 2.56
N TRP A 86 -15.75 1.58 1.83
CA TRP A 86 -17.01 1.04 2.35
C TRP A 86 -16.80 0.01 3.45
N LEU A 87 -15.77 -0.82 3.37
CA LEU A 87 -15.43 -1.79 4.40
C LEU A 87 -15.03 -1.08 5.70
N ILE A 88 -14.15 -0.09 5.62
CA ILE A 88 -13.74 0.69 6.79
C ILE A 88 -14.93 1.46 7.38
N LEU A 89 -15.73 2.11 6.53
CA LEU A 89 -16.91 2.85 6.97
C LEU A 89 -17.94 1.94 7.66
N GLY A 90 -18.22 0.78 7.07
CA GLY A 90 -19.11 -0.22 7.66
C GLY A 90 -18.59 -0.73 9.00
N LEU A 91 -17.28 -0.93 9.12
CA LEU A 91 -16.65 -1.35 10.37
C LEU A 91 -16.66 -0.24 11.42
N CYS A 92 -16.50 1.03 11.05
CA CYS A 92 -16.70 2.17 11.96
C CYS A 92 -18.14 2.22 12.48
N ILE A 93 -19.13 2.05 11.61
CA ILE A 93 -20.54 2.03 12.00
C ILE A 93 -20.81 0.85 12.95
N LEU A 94 -20.32 -0.35 12.61
CA LEU A 94 -20.45 -1.53 13.46
C LEU A 94 -19.79 -1.32 14.82
N PHE A 95 -18.61 -0.68 14.86
CA PHE A 95 -17.91 -0.32 16.09
C PHE A 95 -18.74 0.64 16.95
N PHE A 96 -19.28 1.72 16.39
CA PHE A 96 -20.15 2.63 17.14
C PHE A 96 -21.39 1.93 17.66
N ILE A 97 -22.07 1.13 16.83
CA ILE A 97 -23.28 0.41 17.24
C ILE A 97 -22.98 -0.56 18.39
N THR A 98 -21.96 -1.39 18.22
CA THR A 98 -21.63 -2.42 19.21
C THR A 98 -21.12 -1.85 20.51
N VAL A 99 -20.29 -0.80 20.48
CA VAL A 99 -19.67 -0.29 21.70
C VAL A 99 -20.56 0.70 22.44
N LEU A 100 -21.39 1.48 21.75
CA LEU A 100 -22.28 2.45 22.39
C LEU A 100 -23.63 1.86 22.80
N LEU A 101 -24.19 0.89 22.05
CA LEU A 101 -25.51 0.34 22.37
C LEU A 101 -25.47 -0.93 23.22
N ILE A 102 -24.37 -1.68 23.27
CA ILE A 102 -24.30 -2.93 24.07
C ILE A 102 -23.83 -2.61 25.49
N PRO A 103 -24.71 -2.75 26.50
CA PRO A 103 -24.35 -2.53 27.90
C PRO A 103 -23.36 -3.59 28.40
N GLU A 104 -22.59 -3.26 29.43
CA GLU A 104 -21.60 -4.16 30.02
C GLU A 104 -22.22 -5.42 30.64
N THR A 105 -23.49 -5.36 31.02
CA THR A 105 -24.25 -6.46 31.61
C THR A 105 -24.89 -7.40 30.59
N SER A 106 -24.76 -7.11 29.29
CA SER A 106 -25.41 -7.89 28.23
C SER A 106 -24.61 -9.17 27.92
N PRO A 107 -25.28 -10.31 27.64
CA PRO A 107 -24.61 -11.51 27.12
C PRO A 107 -23.91 -11.27 25.77
N LEU A 108 -24.27 -10.19 25.06
CA LEU A 108 -23.63 -9.76 23.81
C LEU A 108 -22.32 -8.97 24.04
N LEU A 109 -21.84 -8.83 25.28
CA LEU A 109 -20.58 -8.17 25.61
C LEU A 109 -19.39 -8.72 24.80
N PHE A 110 -19.39 -10.02 24.52
CA PHE A 110 -18.35 -10.66 23.70
C PHE A 110 -18.23 -10.02 22.31
N LEU A 111 -19.36 -9.67 21.69
CA LEU A 111 -19.36 -8.99 20.39
C LEU A 111 -18.73 -7.59 20.49
N ARG A 112 -19.06 -6.84 21.55
CA ARG A 112 -18.47 -5.52 21.82
C ARG A 112 -16.96 -5.61 21.99
N VAL A 113 -16.46 -6.60 22.72
CA VAL A 113 -15.02 -6.79 22.95
C VAL A 113 -14.30 -7.20 21.67
N ILE A 114 -14.86 -8.12 20.88
CA ILE A 114 -14.26 -8.54 19.61
C ILE A 114 -14.21 -7.38 18.62
N VAL A 115 -15.35 -6.72 18.37
CA VAL A 115 -15.43 -5.64 17.40
C VAL A 115 -14.56 -4.47 17.83
N GLY A 116 -14.60 -4.12 19.13
CA GLY A 116 -13.75 -3.08 19.70
C GLY A 116 -12.27 -3.40 19.59
N GLY A 117 -11.87 -4.65 19.85
CA GLY A 117 -10.49 -5.10 19.71
C GLY A 117 -9.99 -5.07 18.26
N ILE A 118 -10.76 -5.64 17.33
CA ILE A 118 -10.41 -5.62 15.90
C ILE A 118 -10.29 -4.18 15.39
N PHE A 119 -11.26 -3.33 15.76
CA PHE A 119 -11.24 -1.92 15.40
C PHE A 119 -9.99 -1.23 15.96
N GLY A 120 -9.78 -1.34 17.26
CA GLY A 120 -8.70 -0.67 17.98
C GLY A 120 -7.29 -1.11 17.59
N VAL A 121 -7.10 -2.33 17.06
CA VAL A 121 -5.77 -2.85 16.69
C VAL A 121 -5.32 -2.45 15.28
N LEU A 122 -6.25 -2.26 14.34
CA LEU A 122 -5.90 -2.16 12.92
C LEU A 122 -6.44 -0.92 12.22
N ILE A 123 -7.68 -0.52 12.52
CA ILE A 123 -8.43 0.37 11.63
C ILE A 123 -7.91 1.82 11.68
N PRO A 124 -7.70 2.44 12.85
CA PRO A 124 -7.15 3.79 12.92
C PRO A 124 -5.80 3.87 12.21
N GLY A 125 -4.85 3.00 12.56
CA GLY A 125 -3.51 3.01 11.95
C GLY A 125 -3.52 2.75 10.44
N TRP A 126 -4.40 1.89 9.94
CA TRP A 126 -4.56 1.67 8.51
C TRP A 126 -5.04 2.92 7.76
N THR A 127 -6.05 3.62 8.31
CA THR A 127 -6.54 4.86 7.71
C THR A 127 -5.48 5.96 7.72
N VAL A 128 -4.71 6.10 8.81
CA VAL A 128 -3.62 7.07 8.92
C VAL A 128 -2.47 6.75 7.98
N ALA A 129 -2.07 5.48 7.88
CA ALA A 129 -1.04 5.05 6.94
C ALA A 129 -1.42 5.40 5.49
N ASN A 130 -2.68 5.19 5.14
CA ASN A 130 -3.23 5.53 3.83
C ASN A 130 -3.31 7.04 3.58
N LEU A 131 -3.49 7.85 4.63
CA LEU A 131 -3.48 9.31 4.53
C LEU A 131 -2.06 9.84 4.29
N ILE A 132 -1.10 9.41 5.12
CA ILE A 132 0.30 9.88 5.06
C ILE A 132 0.96 9.44 3.75
N PHE A 133 0.62 8.23 3.29
CA PHE A 133 1.16 7.66 2.07
C PHE A 133 0.04 7.25 1.11
N PRO A 134 -0.53 8.20 0.35
CA PRO A 134 -1.64 7.92 -0.57
C PRO A 134 -1.28 6.89 -1.65
N ARG A 135 0.01 6.80 -1.99
CA ARG A 135 0.58 5.89 -2.98
C ARG A 135 1.41 4.75 -2.36
N LEU A 136 1.19 4.44 -1.08
CA LEU A 136 1.94 3.38 -0.37
C LEU A 136 1.89 2.04 -1.14
N TYR A 137 0.75 1.74 -1.76
CA TYR A 137 0.53 0.53 -2.56
C TYR A 137 1.39 0.44 -3.84
N GLU A 138 1.98 1.54 -4.31
CA GLU A 138 2.83 1.55 -5.51
C GLU A 138 4.29 1.26 -5.19
N ALA A 139 4.72 1.54 -3.96
CA ALA A 139 6.12 1.57 -3.57
C ALA A 139 6.49 0.46 -2.60
N ILE A 140 5.52 -0.04 -1.84
CA ILE A 140 5.72 -0.88 -0.66
C ILE A 140 4.86 -2.15 -0.81
N ASP A 141 5.42 -3.29 -0.41
CA ASP A 141 4.69 -4.56 -0.46
C ASP A 141 3.53 -4.59 0.54
N GLN A 142 2.56 -5.49 0.34
CA GLN A 142 1.37 -5.59 1.19
C GLN A 142 1.74 -5.90 2.66
N TYR A 143 2.78 -6.69 2.90
CA TYR A 143 3.25 -7.01 4.25
C TYR A 143 3.86 -5.80 4.97
N GLU A 144 4.72 -5.06 4.27
CA GLU A 144 5.33 -3.84 4.80
C GLU A 144 4.25 -2.78 5.11
N ARG A 145 3.22 -2.68 4.27
CA ARG A 145 2.07 -1.80 4.53
C ARG A 145 1.31 -2.19 5.80
N ILE A 146 1.10 -3.48 6.03
CA ILE A 146 0.47 -3.96 7.27
C ILE A 146 1.35 -3.61 8.48
N LEU A 147 2.66 -3.85 8.39
CA LEU A 147 3.59 -3.55 9.48
C LEU A 147 3.64 -2.05 9.82
N ILE A 148 3.68 -1.19 8.80
CA ILE A 148 3.62 0.26 8.97
C ILE A 148 2.29 0.67 9.64
N SER A 149 1.17 0.12 9.20
CA SER A 149 -0.14 0.42 9.80
C SER A 149 -0.23 0.00 11.26
N LEU A 150 0.36 -1.15 11.63
CA LEU A 150 0.44 -1.61 13.01
C LEU A 150 1.30 -0.68 13.87
N GLY A 151 2.47 -0.28 13.37
CA GLY A 151 3.35 0.66 14.08
C GLY A 151 2.68 2.02 14.32
N ILE A 152 2.00 2.56 13.31
CA ILE A 152 1.23 3.79 13.43
C ILE A 152 0.07 3.61 14.43
N ASN A 153 -0.63 2.48 14.40
CA ASN A 153 -1.75 2.23 15.30
C ASN A 153 -1.33 2.19 16.77
N ILE A 154 -0.22 1.51 17.08
CA ILE A 154 0.34 1.47 18.45
C ILE A 154 0.61 2.89 18.94
N GLY A 155 1.22 3.72 18.10
CA GLY A 155 1.42 5.14 18.41
C GLY A 155 0.11 5.86 18.71
N ILE A 156 -0.89 5.74 17.83
CA ILE A 156 -2.20 6.37 18.00
C ILE A 156 -2.87 5.92 19.31
N MET A 157 -2.84 4.64 19.64
CA MET A 157 -3.46 4.11 20.86
C MET A 157 -2.80 4.69 22.11
N ILE A 158 -1.45 4.74 22.15
CA ILE A 158 -0.71 5.33 23.27
C ILE A 158 -1.04 6.83 23.40
N PHE A 159 -0.97 7.59 22.31
CA PHE A 159 -1.24 9.03 22.33
C PHE A 159 -2.70 9.34 22.69
N SER A 160 -3.66 8.59 22.15
CA SER A 160 -5.07 8.74 22.49
C SER A 160 -5.31 8.45 23.97
N GLY A 161 -4.63 7.43 24.50
CA GLY A 161 -4.58 7.12 25.93
C GLY A 161 -4.06 8.29 26.77
N LEU A 162 -2.90 8.83 26.43
CA LEU A 162 -2.32 9.95 27.17
C LEU A 162 -3.20 11.21 27.13
N ILE A 163 -3.72 11.56 25.96
CA ILE A 163 -4.58 12.74 25.77
C ILE A 163 -5.86 12.59 26.59
N LEU A 164 -6.53 11.44 26.50
CA LEU A 164 -7.75 11.19 27.24
C LEU A 164 -7.50 11.31 28.73
N ASN A 165 -6.45 10.67 29.27
CA ASN A 165 -6.13 10.71 30.69
C ASN A 165 -6.03 12.15 31.25
N GLN A 166 -5.54 13.09 30.43
CA GLN A 166 -5.37 14.50 30.84
C GLN A 166 -6.64 15.34 30.68
N ILE A 167 -7.51 15.03 29.71
CA ILE A 167 -8.69 15.86 29.38
C ILE A 167 -9.96 15.31 30.05
N TRP A 168 -10.11 13.99 30.12
CA TRP A 168 -11.28 13.28 30.62
C TRP A 168 -10.87 12.08 31.47
N VAL A 169 -11.66 11.76 32.50
CA VAL A 169 -11.51 10.45 33.15
C VAL A 169 -11.66 9.36 32.09
N MET A 170 -10.81 8.33 32.16
CA MET A 170 -10.75 7.22 31.20
C MET A 170 -12.03 6.38 31.21
N GLU A 171 -13.08 6.91 30.60
CA GLU A 171 -14.34 6.23 30.41
C GLU A 171 -14.41 5.66 29.00
N THR A 172 -14.91 4.43 28.89
CA THR A 172 -15.01 3.71 27.62
C THR A 172 -15.79 4.50 26.53
N PRO A 173 -16.91 5.17 26.83
CA PRO A 173 -17.64 5.95 25.82
C PRO A 173 -16.82 7.09 25.22
N SER A 174 -16.08 7.81 26.06
CA SER A 174 -15.22 8.92 25.65
C SER A 174 -14.12 8.46 24.71
N PHE A 175 -13.46 7.34 25.03
CA PHE A 175 -12.44 6.75 24.17
C PHE A 175 -12.98 6.38 22.78
N VAL A 176 -14.16 5.77 22.76
CA VAL A 176 -14.83 5.28 21.55
C VAL A 176 -15.23 6.44 20.63
N ILE A 177 -15.77 7.51 21.20
CA ILE A 177 -16.16 8.70 20.43
C ILE A 177 -14.93 9.34 19.80
N ILE A 178 -13.84 9.51 20.54
CA ILE A 178 -12.61 10.14 20.01
C ILE A 178 -12.00 9.29 18.92
N ILE A 179 -11.71 8.01 19.19
CA ILE A 179 -10.99 7.17 18.22
C ILE A 179 -11.84 6.87 16.99
N GLY A 180 -13.15 6.66 17.17
CA GLY A 180 -14.08 6.43 16.08
C GLY A 180 -14.22 7.68 15.19
N SER A 181 -14.40 8.86 15.80
CA SER A 181 -14.55 10.12 15.07
C SER A 181 -13.27 10.50 14.33
N LEU A 182 -12.11 10.32 14.97
CA LEU A 182 -10.80 10.55 14.34
C LEU A 182 -10.62 9.65 13.12
N THR A 183 -10.97 8.37 13.23
CA THR A 183 -10.86 7.41 12.13
C THR A 183 -11.77 7.79 10.96
N VAL A 184 -13.03 8.17 11.24
CA VAL A 184 -13.96 8.64 10.20
C VAL A 184 -13.45 9.92 9.54
N PHE A 185 -12.96 10.89 10.32
CA PHE A 185 -12.40 12.13 9.79
C PHE A 185 -11.21 11.85 8.85
N ILE A 186 -10.28 11.00 9.26
CA ILE A 186 -9.11 10.62 8.45
C ILE A 186 -9.52 9.84 7.21
N LEU A 187 -10.54 8.98 7.29
CA LEU A 187 -11.07 8.24 6.14
C LEU A 187 -11.58 9.20 5.06
N PHE A 188 -12.39 10.20 5.43
CA PHE A 188 -12.87 11.22 4.49
C PHE A 188 -11.74 12.07 3.92
N LEU A 189 -10.77 12.45 4.75
CA LEU A 189 -9.61 13.20 4.29
C LEU A 189 -8.76 12.39 3.29
N THR A 190 -8.58 11.10 3.55
CA THR A 190 -7.88 10.17 2.65
C THR A 190 -8.61 10.03 1.32
N ALA A 191 -9.94 9.90 1.36
CA ALA A 191 -10.78 9.86 0.15
C ALA A 191 -10.62 11.13 -0.69
N LEU A 192 -10.69 12.30 -0.05
CA LEU A 192 -10.52 13.59 -0.71
C LEU A 192 -9.12 13.74 -1.32
N LEU A 193 -8.08 13.39 -0.56
CA LEU A 193 -6.70 13.44 -1.03
C LEU A 193 -6.47 12.52 -2.25
N ARG A 194 -7.00 11.29 -2.22
CA ARG A 194 -6.93 10.36 -3.35
C ARG A 194 -7.62 10.93 -4.60
N ILE A 195 -8.76 11.61 -4.45
CA ILE A 195 -9.46 12.25 -5.57
C ILE A 195 -8.65 13.42 -6.12
N LEU A 196 -8.05 14.26 -5.26
CA LEU A 196 -7.23 15.39 -5.70
C LEU A 196 -5.98 14.93 -6.48
N ILE A 197 -5.33 13.87 -6.01
CA ILE A 197 -4.17 13.29 -6.70
C ILE A 197 -4.62 12.62 -8.02
N GLY A 198 -5.73 11.88 -8.02
CA GLY A 198 -6.28 11.25 -9.22
C GLY A 198 -6.73 12.25 -10.29
N ALA A 199 -7.25 13.40 -9.86
CA ALA A 199 -7.63 14.52 -10.72
C ALA A 199 -6.43 15.34 -11.23
N GLY A 200 -5.20 15.02 -10.80
CA GLY A 200 -3.99 15.75 -11.19
C GLY A 200 -3.85 17.13 -10.56
N LYS A 201 -4.68 17.47 -9.56
CA LYS A 201 -4.61 18.75 -8.84
C LYS A 201 -3.49 18.79 -7.80
N LEU A 202 -3.00 17.63 -7.36
CA LEU A 202 -1.90 17.50 -6.41
C LEU A 202 -0.86 16.51 -6.94
N GLU A 203 0.36 17.00 -7.16
CA GLU A 203 1.52 16.16 -7.43
C GLU A 203 2.11 15.66 -6.12
N PHE A 204 1.59 14.54 -5.61
CA PHE A 204 2.20 13.85 -4.47
C PHE A 204 3.41 13.03 -4.96
N ASN A 205 4.55 13.69 -5.16
CA ASN A 205 5.83 13.06 -5.51
C ASN A 205 6.64 12.77 -4.23
N ILE A 206 6.11 11.92 -3.35
CA ILE A 206 6.97 11.29 -2.33
C ILE A 206 7.67 10.14 -3.05
N SER A 207 8.77 10.46 -3.74
CA SER A 207 9.70 9.45 -4.22
C SER A 207 10.31 8.75 -3.01
N LEU A 208 9.73 7.61 -2.61
CA LEU A 208 10.29 6.70 -1.61
C LEU A 208 11.60 6.04 -2.09
N SER A 209 12.19 6.48 -3.21
CA SER A 209 13.53 6.04 -3.65
C SER A 209 14.60 6.27 -2.58
N ARG A 210 14.38 7.21 -1.64
CA ARG A 210 15.27 7.43 -0.49
C ARG A 210 15.11 6.42 0.65
N PHE A 211 14.05 5.61 0.70
CA PHE A 211 13.86 4.57 1.72
C PHE A 211 14.37 3.19 1.31
N ASN A 212 15.00 3.08 0.12
CA ASN A 212 15.72 1.87 -0.30
C ASN A 212 17.02 1.61 0.51
N ILE A 213 17.10 2.16 1.73
CA ILE A 213 18.22 2.02 2.68
C ILE A 213 18.16 0.68 3.41
N PHE A 214 17.02 -0.01 3.42
CA PHE A 214 16.87 -1.32 4.07
C PHE A 214 17.27 -2.52 3.21
N LYS A 215 17.64 -2.30 1.94
CA LYS A 215 18.22 -3.36 1.09
C LYS A 215 19.75 -3.29 1.01
N LYS A 216 20.39 -2.85 2.10
CA LYS A 216 21.82 -3.04 2.33
C LYS A 216 21.99 -4.11 3.41
N GLY A 217 21.61 -5.34 3.05
CA GLY A 217 22.13 -6.52 3.74
C GLY A 217 23.56 -6.70 3.27
N ASP A 218 24.50 -6.36 4.14
CA ASP A 218 25.93 -6.61 3.98
C ASP A 218 26.20 -8.05 3.50
N THR A 219 26.96 -8.16 2.43
CA THR A 219 27.83 -9.33 2.20
C THR A 219 29.24 -8.80 1.97
N LYS A 220 30.09 -9.06 2.97
CA LYS A 220 31.51 -9.31 2.74
C LYS A 220 31.68 -10.41 1.69
#